data_AF-A0ABC9APP0-F1
#
_entry.id   AF-A0ABC9APP0-F1
#
_cell.length_a   1.000
_cell.length_b   1.000
_cell.length_c   1.000
_cell.angle_alpha   90.00
_cell.angle_beta   90.00
_cell.angle_gamma   90.00
#
_symmetry.space_group_name_H-M   'P 1'
#
loop_
_entity.id
_entity.type
_entity.pdbx_description
1 polymer ?
#
loop_
_entity_poly.entity_id
_entity_poly.type
_entity_poly.pdbx_seq_one_letter_code
_entity_poly.pdbx_strand_id
1 'polypeptide(L)'
;MPSSDSQKSAPDRISALPDDLLIYIMWFLTLQDAVQTSVLSRRWQNMWASLTILAFDATKFSSMRTFRKFVNNVLLLRSSLSDPVPLDELCIYAVCHNSDDSLDYSDIHPWIRHALNSKACALT
;
A
#
# COMPACT_ATOMS: atom_id res chain seq x y z
N MET A 1 -13.37 -33.06 -37.88
CA MET A 1 -13.55 -32.31 -36.63
C MET A 1 -12.24 -32.40 -35.86
N PRO A 2 -11.49 -31.30 -35.63
CA PRO A 2 -10.29 -31.40 -34.82
C PRO A 2 -10.67 -31.32 -33.34
N SER A 3 -10.08 -32.23 -32.58
CA SER A 3 -10.23 -32.44 -31.15
C SER A 3 -9.89 -31.17 -30.36
N SER A 4 -10.74 -30.85 -29.38
CA SER A 4 -10.48 -29.80 -28.40
C SER A 4 -9.27 -30.17 -27.54
N ASP A 5 -8.10 -29.64 -27.88
CA ASP A 5 -6.95 -29.62 -26.99
C ASP A 5 -7.35 -28.84 -25.73
N SER A 6 -7.59 -29.58 -24.65
CA SER A 6 -7.74 -29.02 -23.31
C SER A 6 -6.39 -28.44 -22.91
N GLN A 7 -6.17 -27.16 -23.18
CA GLN A 7 -5.07 -26.41 -22.60
C GLN A 7 -5.21 -26.48 -21.07
N LYS A 8 -4.49 -27.40 -20.43
CA LYS A 8 -4.23 -27.33 -19.00
C LYS A 8 -3.39 -26.07 -18.79
N SER A 9 -4.03 -25.00 -18.31
CA SER A 9 -3.30 -23.85 -17.80
C SER A 9 -2.33 -24.34 -16.73
N ALA A 10 -1.10 -23.83 -16.75
CA ALA A 10 -0.15 -24.13 -15.70
C ALA A 10 -0.79 -23.81 -14.33
N PRO A 11 -0.59 -24.66 -13.30
CA PRO A 11 -1.17 -24.43 -12.00
C PRO A 11 -0.73 -23.06 -11.46
N ASP A 12 -1.69 -22.27 -10.97
CA ASP A 12 -1.41 -20.98 -10.35
C ASP A 12 -0.75 -21.19 -8.99
N ARG A 13 0.58 -21.08 -8.98
CA ARG A 13 1.40 -21.32 -7.79
C ARG A 13 1.35 -20.16 -6.81
N ILE A 14 1.01 -18.95 -7.27
CA ILE A 14 0.98 -17.75 -6.43
C ILE A 14 -0.27 -17.79 -5.54
N SER A 15 -1.43 -18.17 -6.08
CA SER A 15 -2.65 -18.32 -5.26
C SER A 15 -2.59 -19.48 -4.28
N ALA A 16 -1.72 -20.47 -4.49
CA ALA A 16 -1.51 -21.60 -3.59
C ALA A 16 -0.62 -21.30 -2.37
N LEU A 17 0.07 -20.15 -2.33
CA LEU A 17 0.91 -19.76 -1.20
C LEU A 17 0.07 -19.42 0.05
N PRO A 18 0.52 -19.67 1.28
CA PRO A 18 -0.11 -19.17 2.51
C PRO A 18 -0.04 -17.64 2.65
N ASP A 19 -0.92 -17.05 3.47
CA ASP A 19 -1.03 -15.59 3.62
C ASP A 19 0.28 -14.96 4.08
N ASP A 20 0.96 -15.62 5.02
CA ASP A 20 2.24 -15.17 5.58
C ASP A 20 3.31 -15.00 4.49
N LEU A 21 3.34 -15.90 3.49
CA LEU A 21 4.28 -15.79 2.37
C LEU A 21 3.89 -14.68 1.40
N LEU A 22 2.60 -14.41 1.24
CA LEU A 22 2.15 -13.30 0.40
C LEU A 22 2.50 -11.96 1.05
N ILE A 23 2.31 -11.81 2.36
CA ILE A 23 2.77 -10.65 3.13
C ILE A 23 4.29 -10.53 3.04
N TYR A 24 5.02 -11.63 3.18
CA TYR A 24 6.48 -11.61 3.03
C TYR A 24 6.93 -11.12 1.66
N ILE A 25 6.25 -11.50 0.57
CA ILE A 25 6.51 -10.95 -0.77
C ILE A 25 6.28 -9.44 -0.79
N MET A 26 5.22 -8.95 -0.15
CA MET A 26 4.91 -7.51 -0.12
C MET A 26 5.98 -6.68 0.57
N TRP A 27 6.70 -7.22 1.55
CA TRP A 27 7.83 -6.53 2.20
C TRP A 27 8.99 -6.22 1.24
N PHE A 28 9.10 -6.92 0.10
CA PHE A 28 10.10 -6.64 -0.92
C PHE A 28 9.62 -5.64 -1.98
N LEU A 29 8.33 -5.28 -1.96
CA LEU A 29 7.73 -4.36 -2.91
C LEU A 29 7.78 -2.93 -2.37
N THR A 30 7.78 -1.95 -3.28
CA THR A 30 7.39 -0.60 -2.89
C THR A 30 5.92 -0.61 -2.46
N LEU A 31 5.52 0.34 -1.62
CA LEU A 31 4.12 0.44 -1.21
C LEU A 31 3.17 0.63 -2.41
N GLN A 32 3.63 1.33 -3.46
CA GLN A 32 2.86 1.50 -4.69
C GLN A 32 2.63 0.16 -5.40
N ASP A 33 3.69 -0.63 -5.57
CA ASP A 33 3.61 -1.94 -6.21
C ASP A 33 2.77 -2.91 -5.35
N ALA A 34 2.95 -2.88 -4.02
CA ALA A 34 2.16 -3.68 -3.08
C ALA A 34 0.66 -3.35 -3.21
N VAL A 35 0.28 -2.07 -3.24
CA VAL A 35 -1.11 -1.67 -3.47
C VAL A 35 -1.59 -2.11 -4.86
N GLN A 36 -0.76 -2.06 -5.89
CA GLN A 36 -1.13 -2.54 -7.23
C GLN A 36 -1.42 -4.04 -7.26
N THR A 37 -0.72 -4.86 -6.45
CA THR A 37 -1.02 -6.30 -6.38
C THR A 37 -2.44 -6.62 -5.90
N SER A 38 -3.16 -5.64 -5.32
CA SER A 38 -4.57 -5.75 -4.94
C SER A 38 -5.50 -6.20 -6.06
N VAL A 39 -5.12 -5.98 -7.34
CA VAL A 39 -5.92 -6.39 -8.49
C VAL A 39 -5.73 -7.86 -8.88
N LEU A 40 -4.73 -8.55 -8.33
CA LEU A 40 -4.43 -9.95 -8.69
C LEU A 40 -5.54 -10.92 -8.23
N SER A 41 -6.05 -10.73 -7.02
CA SER A 41 -7.25 -11.44 -6.53
C SER A 41 -7.80 -10.78 -5.28
N ARG A 42 -9.01 -11.19 -4.85
CA ARG A 42 -9.62 -10.72 -3.60
C ARG A 42 -8.73 -10.91 -2.37
N ARG A 43 -7.87 -11.92 -2.41
CA ARG A 43 -6.94 -12.23 -1.31
C ARG A 43 -5.85 -11.19 -1.16
N TRP A 44 -5.37 -10.62 -2.26
CA TRP A 44 -4.32 -9.60 -2.27
C TRP A 44 -4.84 -8.19 -1.94
N GLN A 45 -6.15 -7.98 -2.02
CA GLN A 45 -6.78 -6.65 -2.00
C GLN A 45 -6.38 -5.78 -0.79
N ASN A 46 -6.22 -6.39 0.39
CA ASN A 46 -5.95 -5.67 1.64
C ASN A 46 -4.65 -6.12 2.33
N MET A 47 -3.87 -7.02 1.73
CA MET A 47 -2.67 -7.56 2.38
C MET A 47 -1.59 -6.51 2.62
N TRP A 48 -1.48 -5.51 1.73
CA TRP A 48 -0.52 -4.42 1.87
C TRP A 48 -0.81 -3.54 3.09
N ALA A 49 -2.05 -3.56 3.60
CA ALA A 49 -2.43 -2.77 4.77
C ALA A 49 -1.88 -3.39 6.07
N SER A 50 -1.44 -4.65 6.03
CA SER A 50 -0.70 -5.34 7.11
C SER A 50 0.78 -4.97 7.18
N LEU A 51 1.30 -4.15 6.26
CA LEU A 51 2.66 -3.63 6.35
C LEU A 51 2.78 -2.66 7.53
N THR A 52 3.84 -2.77 8.31
CA THR A 52 4.12 -1.87 9.45
C THR A 52 4.97 -0.66 9.07
N ILE A 53 5.61 -0.72 7.89
CA ILE A 53 6.42 0.36 7.31
C ILE A 53 5.70 0.87 6.05
N LEU A 54 5.34 2.15 6.03
CA LEU A 54 4.75 2.80 4.88
C LEU A 54 5.72 3.84 4.31
N ALA A 55 6.35 3.51 3.18
CA ALA A 55 7.25 4.41 2.47
C ALA A 55 6.57 4.95 1.20
N PHE A 56 6.41 6.27 1.15
CA PHE A 56 5.79 7.00 0.06
C PHE A 56 6.84 7.80 -0.70
N ASP A 57 6.99 7.50 -2.00
CA ASP A 57 7.89 8.22 -2.90
C ASP A 57 7.10 9.06 -3.89
N ALA A 58 7.13 10.38 -3.71
CA ALA A 58 6.42 11.33 -4.54
C ALA A 58 7.01 11.46 -5.96
N THR A 59 8.26 11.04 -6.18
CA THR A 59 8.89 11.06 -7.52
C THR A 59 8.31 10.01 -8.46
N LYS A 60 7.57 9.04 -7.93
CA LYS A 60 6.83 8.03 -8.72
C LYS A 60 5.49 8.53 -9.25
N PHE A 61 5.09 9.76 -8.91
CA PHE A 61 3.81 10.32 -9.28
C PHE A 61 3.98 11.44 -10.30
N SER A 62 2.99 11.58 -11.19
CA SER A 62 2.97 12.63 -12.20
C SER A 62 2.67 14.02 -11.64
N SER A 63 2.12 14.11 -10.42
CA SER A 63 1.86 15.36 -9.72
C SER A 63 1.74 15.17 -8.22
N MET A 64 1.97 16.23 -7.43
CA MET A 64 1.73 16.19 -5.99
C MET A 64 0.26 15.95 -5.64
N ARG A 65 -0.67 16.42 -6.49
CA ARG A 65 -2.09 16.11 -6.35
C ARG A 65 -2.36 14.60 -6.39
N THR A 66 -1.76 13.87 -7.32
CA THR A 66 -1.95 12.41 -7.42
C THR A 66 -1.28 11.68 -6.28
N PHE A 67 -0.07 12.13 -5.89
CA PHE A 67 0.62 11.65 -4.70
C PHE A 67 -0.22 11.80 -3.43
N ARG A 68 -0.71 13.01 -3.14
CA ARG A 68 -1.54 13.32 -1.97
C ARG A 68 -2.79 12.46 -1.90
N LYS A 69 -3.48 12.30 -3.05
CA LYS A 69 -4.64 11.40 -3.15
C LYS A 69 -4.27 9.96 -2.81
N PHE A 70 -3.13 9.47 -3.29
CA PHE A 70 -2.65 8.13 -2.98
C PHE A 70 -2.38 7.96 -1.48
N VAL A 71 -1.60 8.87 -0.87
CA VAL A 71 -1.31 8.81 0.58
C VAL A 71 -2.60 8.83 1.39
N ASN A 72 -3.51 9.77 1.10
CA ASN A 72 -4.79 9.86 1.81
C ASN A 72 -5.61 8.56 1.71
N ASN A 73 -5.72 7.98 0.52
CA ASN A 73 -6.46 6.74 0.32
C ASN A 73 -5.83 5.57 1.08
N VAL A 74 -4.51 5.44 1.06
CA VAL A 74 -3.79 4.38 1.78
C VAL A 74 -4.03 4.49 3.30
N LEU A 75 -3.88 5.69 3.86
CA LEU A 75 -4.09 5.92 5.30
C LEU A 75 -5.56 5.75 5.71
N LEU A 76 -6.51 6.16 4.87
CA LEU A 76 -7.94 5.97 5.10
C LEU A 76 -8.32 4.48 5.10
N LEU A 77 -7.84 3.72 4.11
CA LEU A 77 -8.09 2.29 4.02
C LEU A 77 -7.51 1.54 5.22
N ARG A 78 -6.29 1.89 5.65
CA ARG A 78 -5.67 1.30 6.83
C ARG A 78 -6.41 1.65 8.12
N SER A 79 -6.92 2.87 8.23
CA SER A 79 -7.79 3.31 9.36
C SER A 79 -9.13 2.56 9.41
N SER A 80 -9.59 2.01 8.28
CA SER A 80 -10.86 1.30 8.18
C SER A 80 -10.78 -0.19 8.49
N LEU A 81 -9.57 -0.72 8.73
CA LEU A 81 -9.38 -2.12 9.09
C LEU A 81 -9.93 -2.40 10.49
N SER A 82 -10.58 -3.56 10.64
CA SER A 82 -11.15 -4.01 11.92
C SER A 82 -10.08 -4.31 12.98
N ASP A 83 -8.85 -4.62 12.57
CA ASP A 83 -7.73 -4.90 13.45
C ASP A 83 -6.59 -3.89 13.15
N PRO A 84 -6.31 -2.93 14.05
CA PRO A 84 -5.35 -1.87 13.80
C PRO A 84 -3.93 -2.41 13.81
N VAL A 85 -3.31 -2.44 12.63
CA VAL A 85 -1.92 -2.84 12.47
C VAL A 85 -1.00 -1.71 12.94
N PRO A 86 -0.03 -1.98 13.83
CA PRO A 86 0.91 -0.96 14.31
C PRO A 86 1.66 -0.34 13.13
N LEU A 87 1.86 0.98 13.18
CA LEU A 87 2.75 1.66 12.23
C LEU A 87 4.09 1.89 12.91
N ASP A 88 5.11 1.13 12.51
CA ASP A 88 6.46 1.29 13.03
C ASP A 88 7.10 2.53 12.42
N GLU A 89 6.88 2.74 11.12
CA GLU A 89 7.54 3.81 10.36
C GLU A 89 6.66 4.36 9.22
N LEU A 90 6.64 5.70 9.11
CA LEU A 90 6.01 6.43 8.01
C LEU A 90 7.10 7.29 7.34
N CYS A 91 7.48 6.90 6.12
CA CYS A 91 8.48 7.60 5.32
C CYS A 91 7.80 8.36 4.18
N ILE A 92 8.14 9.64 4.03
CA ILE A 92 7.65 10.48 2.93
C ILE A 92 8.87 11.09 2.24
N TYR A 93 9.10 10.68 1.01
CA TYR A 93 10.12 11.25 0.14
C TYR A 93 9.43 12.14 -0.90
N ALA A 94 9.65 13.45 -0.81
CA ALA A 94 9.11 14.42 -1.73
C ALA A 94 10.19 15.43 -2.15
N VAL A 95 10.24 15.74 -3.45
CA VAL A 95 11.11 16.79 -3.99
C VAL A 95 10.25 18.02 -4.22
N CYS A 96 10.44 19.05 -3.39
CA CYS A 96 9.72 20.32 -3.53
C CYS A 96 10.38 21.17 -4.62
N HIS A 97 9.74 21.27 -5.78
CA HIS A 97 9.99 22.37 -6.71
C HIS A 97 9.10 23.55 -6.31
N ASN A 98 9.55 24.79 -6.52
CA ASN A 98 8.84 26.04 -6.17
C ASN A 98 7.55 26.27 -6.99
N SER A 99 6.75 25.23 -7.24
CA SER A 99 5.45 25.31 -7.90
C SER A 99 4.32 25.44 -6.88
N ASP A 100 3.21 26.02 -7.32
CA ASP A 100 1.96 26.19 -6.56
C ASP A 100 1.31 24.85 -6.13
N ASP A 101 1.82 23.71 -6.64
CA ASP A 101 1.33 22.37 -6.32
C ASP A 101 2.20 21.69 -5.23
N SER A 102 2.99 22.46 -4.45
CA SER A 102 3.84 21.92 -3.38
C SER A 102 3.03 21.31 -2.21
N LEU A 103 3.66 20.44 -1.42
CA LEU A 103 3.06 19.90 -0.20
C LEU A 103 3.08 20.95 0.92
N ASP A 104 1.91 21.30 1.45
CA ASP A 104 1.79 22.23 2.56
C ASP A 104 1.61 21.50 3.90
N TYR A 105 1.63 22.26 5.00
CA TYR A 105 1.41 21.71 6.33
C TYR A 105 0.00 21.11 6.50
N SER A 106 -1.00 21.65 5.81
CA SER A 106 -2.39 21.15 5.88
C SER A 106 -2.50 19.74 5.29
N ASP A 107 -1.68 19.41 4.30
CA ASP A 107 -1.62 18.07 3.70
C ASP A 107 -0.90 17.07 4.61
N ILE A 108 0.19 17.50 5.23
CA ILE A 108 1.09 16.62 5.98
C ILE A 108 0.57 16.39 7.41
N HIS A 109 -0.11 17.37 8.01
CA HIS A 109 -0.58 17.28 9.40
C HIS A 109 -1.50 16.07 9.66
N PRO A 110 -2.48 15.74 8.81
CA PRO A 110 -3.28 14.52 8.95
C PRO A 110 -2.44 13.24 8.91
N TRP A 111 -1.37 13.20 8.09
CA TRP A 111 -0.52 12.02 7.95
C TRP A 111 0.31 11.77 9.21
N ILE A 112 0.90 12.83 9.77
CA ILE A 112 1.63 12.75 11.04
C ILE A 112 0.69 12.33 12.17
N ARG A 113 -0.51 12.91 12.24
CA ARG A 113 -1.50 12.55 13.26
C ARG A 113 -1.90 11.08 13.16
N HIS A 114 -2.10 10.56 11.95
CA HIS A 114 -2.37 9.15 11.74
C HIS A 114 -1.22 8.29 12.28
N ALA A 115 0.03 8.58 11.91
CA ALA A 115 1.19 7.82 12.37
C ALA A 115 1.35 7.79 13.90
N LEU A 116 1.12 8.92 14.57
CA LEU A 116 1.16 9.00 16.03
C LEU A 116 0.05 8.15 16.69
N ASN A 117 -1.17 8.20 16.14
CA ASN A 117 -2.29 7.42 16.66
C ASN A 117 -2.09 5.91 16.42
N SER A 118 -1.48 5.52 15.29
CA SER A 118 -1.20 4.11 15.00
C SER A 118 -0.18 3.49 15.95
N LYS A 119 0.78 4.27 16.46
CA LYS A 119 1.73 3.79 17.50
C LYS A 119 1.07 3.68 18.88
N ALA A 120 0.13 4.57 19.20
CA ALA A 120 -0.58 4.53 20.46
C ALA A 120 -1.47 3.29 20.63
N CYS A 121 -2.02 2.73 19.53
CA CYS A 121 -2.76 1.47 19.56
C CYS A 121 -1.90 0.23 19.87
N ALA A 122 -0.57 0.30 19.73
CA ALA A 122 0.33 -0.82 19.98
C ALA A 122 0.82 -0.92 21.44
N LEU A 123 0.46 0.05 22.30
CA LEU A 123 0.89 0.16 23.70
C LEU A 123 -0.23 -0.14 24.71
N THR A 124 -1.39 -0.63 24.27
CA THR A 124 -2.49 -1.10 25.13
C THR A 124 -2.58 -2.61 25.13
#